data_AF-A0A931UXK9-F1
#
_entry.id   AF-A0A931UXK9-F1
#
_cell.length_a   1.000
_cell.length_b   1.000
_cell.length_c   1.000
_cell.angle_alpha   90.00
_cell.angle_beta   90.00
_cell.angle_gamma   90.00
#
_symmetry.space_group_name_H-M   'P 1'
#
loop_
_entity.id
_entity.type
_entity.pdbx_description
1 polymer ?
#
loop_
_entity_poly.entity_id
_entity_poly.type
_entity_poly.pdbx_seq_one_letter_code
_entity_poly.pdbx_strand_id
1 'polypeptide(L)'
;MDGDTVGLQAEIDALRAQLAVEREAHRQADKTLARTEAALAHFVPRQFLELLGKEHLADLSLGDAVERKLTILFLDIRGFTPMCEGLTPSDTFRFVNAFLGELEPEIERHRGFVDKYIGDAIMALFPGGAADAIAGAQAMLEALDRFNAARARAGLSPVRIGIGLNTGTAIVGTVGGSGRMETTVLSDAVNLAARLEELSKRYGVPLLISEATVYALGQLPGPTVRFLDRIRVKGKTQPQSVYEVFGCDAPKLRAAKEATRARFEEAVAWYHLREIDRARPLLEACLAEAPDDEPARVYLERCRAYQIDGRHEGTGELSGTVAWRDEFTLGYEPIDAQHHELLAAFNRLAPGLVAGDTDGVREVFAFLERYVDKHFGLEERLMARHAYPLMAEHVREHRSFVEHFERLRRQVESGRHEHPFLVFLVQIFLIDWFANHSTGTDRHLARHLRRIGVG
;
A
#
# COMPACT_ATOMS: atom_id res chain seq x y z
N MET A 1 -70.76 -36.99 -28.41
CA MET A 1 -69.51 -36.22 -28.58
C MET A 1 -69.01 -35.61 -27.26
N ASP A 2 -69.76 -35.66 -26.16
CA ASP A 2 -69.37 -34.96 -24.92
C ASP A 2 -68.39 -35.71 -23.99
N GLY A 3 -68.22 -37.03 -24.17
CA GLY A 3 -67.36 -37.85 -23.30
C GLY A 3 -65.85 -37.63 -23.48
N ASP A 4 -65.40 -37.42 -24.71
CA ASP A 4 -63.96 -37.22 -25.02
C ASP A 4 -63.45 -35.85 -24.54
N THR A 5 -64.29 -34.82 -24.60
CA THR A 5 -63.97 -33.47 -24.11
C THR A 5 -63.83 -33.40 -22.59
N VAL A 6 -64.60 -34.18 -21.84
CA VAL A 6 -64.51 -34.23 -20.37
C VAL A 6 -63.23 -34.97 -19.93
N GLY A 7 -62.86 -36.04 -20.65
CA GLY A 7 -61.59 -36.76 -20.42
C GLY A 7 -60.36 -35.89 -20.70
N LEU A 8 -60.35 -35.18 -21.82
CA LEU A 8 -59.26 -34.24 -22.15
C LEU A 8 -59.14 -33.11 -21.13
N GLN A 9 -60.28 -32.57 -20.65
CA GLN A 9 -60.27 -31.48 -19.68
C GLN A 9 -59.69 -31.93 -18.33
N ALA A 10 -60.04 -33.13 -17.87
CA ALA A 10 -59.47 -33.71 -16.65
C ALA A 10 -57.95 -33.95 -16.77
N GLU A 11 -57.49 -34.38 -17.93
CA GLU A 11 -56.06 -34.61 -18.22
C GLU A 11 -55.27 -33.28 -18.26
N ILE A 12 -55.85 -32.23 -18.86
CA ILE A 12 -55.29 -30.87 -18.85
C ILE A 12 -55.19 -30.32 -17.43
N ASP A 13 -56.22 -30.51 -16.60
CA ASP A 13 -56.22 -30.00 -15.23
C ASP A 13 -55.23 -30.78 -14.33
N ALA A 14 -55.05 -32.08 -14.55
CA ALA A 14 -54.00 -32.87 -13.91
C ALA A 14 -52.59 -32.39 -14.31
N LEU A 15 -52.34 -32.15 -15.59
CA LEU A 15 -51.06 -31.62 -16.08
C LEU A 15 -50.77 -30.22 -15.52
N ARG A 16 -51.79 -29.35 -15.42
CA ARG A 16 -51.66 -28.02 -14.80
C ARG A 16 -51.31 -28.11 -13.32
N ALA A 17 -51.95 -29.01 -12.59
CA ALA A 17 -51.63 -29.25 -11.18
C ALA A 17 -50.20 -29.76 -11.02
N GLN A 18 -49.76 -30.69 -11.86
CA GLN A 18 -48.40 -31.22 -11.85
C GLN A 18 -47.35 -30.13 -12.18
N LEU A 19 -47.60 -29.31 -13.20
CA LEU A 19 -46.73 -28.18 -13.55
C LEU A 19 -46.68 -27.13 -12.44
N ALA A 20 -47.78 -26.90 -11.71
CA ALA A 20 -47.80 -25.98 -10.58
C ALA A 20 -46.92 -26.50 -9.42
N VAL A 21 -47.00 -27.81 -9.12
CA VAL A 21 -46.14 -28.47 -8.12
C VAL A 21 -44.67 -28.39 -8.53
N GLU A 22 -44.34 -28.68 -9.79
CA GLU A 22 -42.96 -28.60 -10.31
C GLU A 22 -42.41 -27.17 -10.25
N ARG A 23 -43.20 -26.17 -10.64
CA ARG A 23 -42.82 -24.75 -10.56
C ARG A 23 -42.56 -24.30 -9.12
N GLU A 24 -43.35 -24.77 -8.17
CA GLU A 24 -43.12 -24.44 -6.77
C GLU A 24 -41.87 -25.13 -6.23
N ALA A 25 -41.64 -26.39 -6.60
CA ALA A 25 -40.41 -27.11 -6.27
C ALA A 25 -39.17 -26.39 -6.83
N HIS A 26 -39.22 -25.94 -8.10
CA HIS A 26 -38.15 -25.18 -8.73
C HIS A 26 -37.89 -23.85 -8.01
N ARG A 27 -38.95 -23.09 -7.71
CA ARG A 27 -38.82 -21.84 -6.93
C ARG A 27 -38.21 -22.06 -5.56
N GLN A 28 -38.56 -23.16 -4.90
CA GLN A 28 -38.00 -23.50 -3.59
C GLN A 28 -36.54 -23.93 -3.69
N ALA A 29 -36.15 -24.65 -4.74
CA ALA A 29 -34.77 -24.98 -5.06
C ALA A 29 -33.94 -23.71 -5.33
N ASP A 30 -34.44 -22.79 -6.17
CA ASP A 30 -33.78 -21.51 -6.46
C ASP A 30 -33.57 -20.66 -5.21
N LYS A 31 -34.60 -20.57 -4.34
CA LYS A 31 -34.48 -19.88 -3.05
C LYS A 31 -33.42 -20.51 -2.14
N THR A 32 -33.33 -21.85 -2.14
CA THR A 32 -32.36 -22.59 -1.33
C THR A 32 -30.94 -22.41 -1.86
N LEU A 33 -30.78 -22.43 -3.19
CA LEU A 33 -29.52 -22.16 -3.86
C LEU A 33 -29.05 -20.74 -3.56
N ALA A 34 -29.90 -19.74 -3.77
CA ALA A 34 -29.56 -18.34 -3.49
C ALA A 34 -29.17 -18.09 -2.02
N ARG A 35 -29.83 -18.76 -1.07
CA ARG A 35 -29.46 -18.70 0.36
C ARG A 35 -28.11 -19.36 0.63
N THR A 36 -27.85 -20.50 0.01
CA THR A 36 -26.58 -21.22 0.14
C THR A 36 -25.44 -20.40 -0.46
N GLU A 37 -25.62 -19.84 -1.66
CA GLU A 37 -24.64 -18.96 -2.30
C GLU A 37 -24.36 -17.71 -1.47
N ALA A 38 -25.40 -17.06 -0.93
CA ALA A 38 -25.23 -15.91 -0.04
C ALA A 38 -24.44 -16.28 1.23
N ALA A 39 -24.72 -17.45 1.81
CA ALA A 39 -23.99 -17.93 2.98
C ALA A 39 -22.52 -18.25 2.66
N LEU A 40 -22.24 -18.83 1.49
CA LEU A 40 -20.88 -19.14 1.04
C LEU A 40 -20.08 -17.89 0.67
N ALA A 41 -20.74 -16.84 0.18
CA ALA A 41 -20.11 -15.55 -0.12
C ALA A 41 -19.52 -14.86 1.13
N HIS A 42 -19.98 -15.22 2.34
CA HIS A 42 -19.34 -14.76 3.59
C HIS A 42 -17.94 -15.37 3.82
N PHE A 43 -17.60 -16.45 3.11
CA PHE A 43 -16.31 -17.15 3.24
C PHE A 43 -15.41 -16.95 2.02
N VAL A 44 -15.98 -16.60 0.86
CA VAL A 44 -15.23 -16.24 -0.34
C VAL A 44 -15.81 -14.93 -0.89
N PRO A 45 -15.10 -13.80 -0.73
CA PRO A 45 -15.57 -12.51 -1.20
C PRO A 45 -15.87 -12.53 -2.70
N ARG A 46 -17.00 -11.95 -3.11
CA ARG A 46 -17.37 -11.87 -4.54
C ARG A 46 -16.29 -11.13 -5.36
N GLN A 47 -15.71 -10.10 -4.78
CA GLN A 47 -14.63 -9.31 -5.35
C GLN A 47 -13.39 -10.15 -5.66
N PHE A 48 -13.14 -11.23 -4.90
CA PHE A 48 -12.08 -12.19 -5.19
C PHE A 48 -12.37 -13.00 -6.47
N LEU A 49 -13.62 -13.43 -6.67
CA LEU A 49 -14.04 -14.09 -7.90
C LEU A 49 -13.89 -13.16 -9.11
N GLU A 50 -14.29 -11.91 -8.96
CA GLU A 50 -14.17 -10.87 -9.99
C GLU A 50 -12.71 -10.65 -10.40
N LEU A 51 -11.77 -10.65 -9.45
CA LEU A 51 -10.34 -10.57 -9.76
C LEU A 51 -9.86 -11.72 -10.65
N LEU A 52 -10.34 -12.94 -10.38
CA LEU A 52 -10.05 -14.15 -11.14
C LEU A 52 -10.85 -14.25 -12.46
N GLY A 53 -11.78 -13.33 -12.71
CA GLY A 53 -12.67 -13.39 -13.87
C GLY A 53 -13.67 -14.55 -13.80
N LYS A 54 -14.15 -14.88 -12.60
CA LYS A 54 -15.12 -15.94 -12.33
C LYS A 54 -16.46 -15.35 -11.92
N GLU A 55 -17.55 -15.91 -12.40
CA GLU A 55 -18.89 -15.43 -12.07
C GLU A 55 -19.47 -16.17 -10.86
N HIS A 56 -19.23 -17.49 -10.76
CA HIS A 56 -19.75 -18.33 -9.69
C HIS A 56 -18.62 -18.97 -8.87
N LEU A 57 -18.90 -19.24 -7.59
CA LEU A 57 -17.99 -19.98 -6.72
C LEU A 57 -17.67 -21.38 -7.28
N ALA A 58 -18.64 -22.00 -7.94
CA ALA A 58 -18.49 -23.30 -8.58
C ALA A 58 -17.45 -23.32 -9.72
N ASP A 59 -17.08 -22.15 -10.27
CA ASP A 59 -16.10 -22.03 -11.34
C ASP A 59 -14.65 -21.98 -10.80
N LEU A 60 -14.47 -21.92 -9.48
CA LEU A 60 -13.15 -21.95 -8.85
C LEU A 60 -12.57 -23.36 -8.87
N SER A 61 -11.35 -23.47 -9.37
CA SER A 61 -10.53 -24.67 -9.32
C SER A 61 -9.28 -24.45 -8.49
N LEU A 62 -8.70 -25.53 -7.95
CA LEU A 62 -7.42 -25.46 -7.25
C LEU A 62 -6.32 -25.00 -8.21
N GLY A 63 -5.57 -23.97 -7.82
CA GLY A 63 -4.49 -23.40 -8.63
C GLY A 63 -4.96 -22.30 -9.58
N ASP A 64 -6.26 -21.97 -9.60
CA ASP A 64 -6.73 -20.75 -10.24
C ASP A 64 -6.01 -19.56 -9.60
N ALA A 65 -5.29 -18.81 -10.42
CA ALA A 65 -4.46 -17.73 -9.96
C ALA A 65 -4.35 -16.64 -11.02
N VAL A 66 -4.23 -15.42 -10.54
CA VAL A 66 -4.10 -14.25 -11.38
C VAL A 66 -3.13 -13.25 -10.78
N GLU A 67 -2.27 -12.71 -11.63
CA GLU A 67 -1.35 -11.65 -11.24
C GLU A 67 -2.05 -10.29 -11.37
N ARG A 68 -2.01 -9.51 -10.30
CA ARG A 68 -2.64 -8.19 -10.18
C ARG A 68 -1.73 -7.26 -9.40
N LYS A 69 -1.72 -5.99 -9.77
CA LYS A 69 -1.17 -4.94 -8.92
C LYS A 69 -2.27 -4.43 -8.01
N LEU A 70 -2.05 -4.50 -6.70
CA LEU A 70 -3.05 -4.18 -5.69
C LEU A 70 -2.40 -3.30 -4.61
N THR A 71 -3.23 -2.54 -3.90
CA THR A 71 -2.82 -1.98 -2.61
C THR A 71 -3.34 -2.88 -1.49
N ILE A 72 -2.44 -3.34 -0.64
CA ILE A 72 -2.72 -4.26 0.46
C ILE A 72 -2.76 -3.45 1.76
N LEU A 73 -3.79 -3.69 2.55
CA LEU A 73 -3.99 -3.11 3.88
C LEU A 73 -3.82 -4.19 4.93
N PHE A 74 -2.99 -3.90 5.93
CA PHE A 74 -3.00 -4.59 7.21
C PHE A 74 -3.43 -3.62 8.30
N LEU A 75 -4.33 -4.07 9.16
CA LEU A 75 -4.75 -3.37 10.36
C LEU A 75 -4.65 -4.30 11.55
N ASP A 76 -4.21 -3.79 12.70
CA ASP A 76 -4.22 -4.53 13.97
C ASP A 76 -4.64 -3.63 15.15
N ILE A 77 -5.21 -4.21 16.21
CA ILE A 77 -5.58 -3.48 17.43
C ILE A 77 -4.36 -3.34 18.35
N ARG A 78 -4.07 -2.10 18.74
CA ARG A 78 -2.98 -1.82 19.68
C ARG A 78 -3.31 -2.32 21.07
N GLY A 79 -2.56 -3.31 21.52
CA GLY A 79 -2.68 -3.84 22.88
C GLY A 79 -3.92 -4.70 23.06
N PHE A 80 -4.30 -5.46 22.04
CA PHE A 80 -5.43 -6.37 22.08
C PHE A 80 -5.34 -7.41 23.21
N THR A 81 -4.19 -8.11 23.33
CA THR A 81 -4.03 -9.13 24.38
C THR A 81 -4.30 -8.56 25.78
N PRO A 82 -3.63 -7.47 26.23
CA PRO A 82 -3.95 -6.85 27.52
C PRO A 82 -5.41 -6.36 27.65
N MET A 83 -6.02 -5.90 26.56
CA MET A 83 -7.42 -5.46 26.56
C MET A 83 -8.39 -6.63 26.80
N CYS A 84 -8.07 -7.82 26.28
CA CYS A 84 -8.91 -9.00 26.40
C CYS A 84 -8.68 -9.79 27.70
N GLU A 85 -7.58 -9.59 28.42
CA GLU A 85 -7.31 -10.27 29.71
C GLU A 85 -8.41 -10.04 30.76
N GLY A 86 -9.11 -8.91 30.70
CA GLY A 86 -10.24 -8.59 31.58
C GLY A 86 -11.61 -9.03 31.08
N LEU A 87 -11.71 -9.67 29.91
CA LEU A 87 -12.97 -10.04 29.26
C LEU A 87 -13.24 -11.54 29.34
N THR A 88 -14.53 -11.91 29.40
CA THR A 88 -14.91 -13.31 29.16
C THR A 88 -14.74 -13.65 27.67
N PRO A 89 -14.56 -14.93 27.29
CA PRO A 89 -14.49 -15.30 25.87
C PRO A 89 -15.68 -14.79 25.05
N SER A 90 -16.90 -14.84 25.60
CA SER A 90 -18.11 -14.33 24.94
C SER A 90 -18.07 -12.83 24.73
N ASP A 91 -17.58 -12.07 25.71
CA ASP A 91 -17.43 -10.62 25.60
C ASP A 91 -16.32 -10.24 24.62
N THR A 92 -15.22 -11.00 24.57
CA THR A 92 -14.17 -10.86 23.55
C THR A 92 -14.72 -11.08 22.15
N PHE A 93 -15.48 -12.16 21.91
CA PHE A 93 -16.12 -12.40 20.61
C PHE A 93 -17.10 -11.29 20.22
N ARG A 94 -17.93 -10.83 21.17
CA ARG A 94 -18.86 -9.72 20.92
C ARG A 94 -18.13 -8.43 20.59
N PHE A 95 -17.03 -8.16 21.30
CA PHE A 95 -16.18 -7.01 21.06
C PHE A 95 -15.57 -7.05 19.66
N VAL A 96 -14.93 -8.17 19.29
CA VAL A 96 -14.31 -8.33 17.96
C VAL A 96 -15.35 -8.16 16.86
N ASN A 97 -16.49 -8.83 16.95
CA ASN A 97 -17.55 -8.70 15.93
C ASN A 97 -18.12 -7.28 15.85
N ALA A 98 -18.28 -6.58 16.97
CA ALA A 98 -18.74 -5.19 16.98
C ALA A 98 -17.71 -4.23 16.39
N PHE A 99 -16.43 -4.46 16.66
CA PHE A 99 -15.32 -3.69 16.11
C PHE A 99 -15.21 -3.91 14.59
N LEU A 100 -15.15 -5.16 14.14
CA LEU A 100 -15.08 -5.50 12.72
C LEU A 100 -16.30 -4.96 11.96
N GLY A 101 -17.51 -5.10 12.52
CA GLY A 101 -18.74 -4.60 11.91
C GLY A 101 -18.83 -3.08 11.76
N GLU A 102 -18.04 -2.29 12.50
CA GLU A 102 -17.95 -0.85 12.30
C GLU A 102 -16.92 -0.47 11.21
N LEU A 103 -15.84 -1.24 11.06
CA LEU A 103 -14.72 -0.91 10.19
C LEU A 103 -14.81 -1.53 8.79
N GLU A 104 -15.24 -2.79 8.69
CA GLU A 104 -15.38 -3.53 7.44
C GLU A 104 -16.21 -2.78 6.36
N PRO A 105 -17.34 -2.13 6.69
CA PRO A 105 -18.13 -1.40 5.69
C PRO A 105 -17.36 -0.26 5.02
N GLU A 106 -16.39 0.34 5.70
CA GLU A 106 -15.58 1.42 5.13
C GLU A 106 -14.57 0.89 4.10
N ILE A 107 -14.10 -0.36 4.24
CA ILE A 107 -13.27 -1.03 3.24
C ILE A 107 -14.08 -1.23 1.94
N GLU A 108 -15.29 -1.78 2.06
CA GLU A 108 -16.16 -2.04 0.91
C GLU A 108 -16.60 -0.76 0.20
N ARG A 109 -16.99 0.28 0.95
CA ARG A 109 -17.38 1.59 0.39
C ARG A 109 -16.28 2.23 -0.46
N HIS A 110 -15.02 1.94 -0.12
CA HIS A 110 -13.86 2.41 -0.85
C HIS A 110 -13.30 1.33 -1.80
N ARG A 111 -14.17 0.44 -2.31
CA ARG A 111 -13.85 -0.54 -3.36
C ARG A 111 -12.74 -1.53 -2.97
N GLY A 112 -12.52 -1.72 -1.68
CA GLY A 112 -11.72 -2.82 -1.14
C GLY A 112 -12.59 -4.00 -0.75
N PHE A 113 -11.93 -5.10 -0.35
CA PHE A 113 -12.60 -6.22 0.32
C PHE A 113 -11.64 -6.88 1.32
N VAL A 114 -12.20 -7.49 2.36
CA VAL A 114 -11.42 -8.26 3.34
C VAL A 114 -11.04 -9.59 2.72
N ASP A 115 -9.74 -9.89 2.68
CA ASP A 115 -9.24 -11.21 2.27
C ASP A 115 -9.38 -12.19 3.42
N LYS A 116 -8.91 -11.81 4.62
CA LYS A 116 -9.07 -12.60 5.83
C LYS A 116 -8.91 -11.79 7.11
N TYR A 117 -9.48 -12.34 8.18
CA TYR A 117 -9.24 -11.95 9.56
C TYR A 117 -8.13 -12.81 10.16
N ILE A 118 -7.18 -12.18 10.86
CA ILE A 118 -6.04 -12.85 11.49
C ILE A 118 -6.05 -12.48 12.98
N GLY A 119 -6.87 -13.20 13.77
CA GLY A 119 -7.14 -12.78 15.14
C GLY A 119 -7.95 -11.49 15.16
N ASP A 120 -7.37 -10.44 15.73
CA ASP A 120 -7.90 -9.06 15.76
C ASP A 120 -7.43 -8.19 14.58
N ALA A 121 -6.54 -8.74 13.74
CA ALA A 121 -6.06 -8.06 12.55
C ALA A 121 -6.96 -8.27 11.33
N ILE A 122 -7.00 -7.27 10.45
CA ILE A 122 -7.69 -7.31 9.15
C ILE A 122 -6.63 -7.26 8.05
N MET A 123 -6.71 -8.19 7.10
CA MET A 123 -6.02 -8.08 5.82
C MET A 123 -7.06 -7.79 4.73
N ALA A 124 -6.88 -6.68 4.02
CA ALA A 124 -7.77 -6.26 2.95
C ALA A 124 -7.01 -5.89 1.68
N LEU A 125 -7.69 -6.03 0.54
CA LEU A 125 -7.15 -5.78 -0.79
C LEU A 125 -7.95 -4.68 -1.47
N PHE A 126 -7.25 -3.77 -2.13
CA PHE A 126 -7.84 -2.68 -2.91
C PHE A 126 -7.42 -2.80 -4.38
N PRO A 127 -8.25 -3.43 -5.22
CA PRO A 127 -8.03 -3.51 -6.67
C PRO A 127 -8.05 -2.16 -7.37
N GLY A 128 -8.78 -1.19 -6.83
CA GLY A 128 -8.81 0.18 -7.35
C GLY A 128 -7.53 0.99 -7.06
N GLY A 129 -6.61 0.44 -6.28
CA GLY A 129 -5.27 0.98 -6.05
C GLY A 129 -5.15 1.89 -4.83
N ALA A 130 -4.07 2.68 -4.81
CA ALA A 130 -3.61 3.40 -3.61
C ALA A 130 -4.60 4.47 -3.11
N ALA A 131 -5.27 5.18 -4.01
CA ALA A 131 -6.20 6.25 -3.64
C ALA A 131 -7.40 5.70 -2.84
N ASP A 132 -7.95 4.57 -3.30
CA ASP A 132 -9.04 3.87 -2.62
C ASP A 132 -8.61 3.31 -1.26
N ALA A 133 -7.43 2.69 -1.20
CA ALA A 133 -6.90 2.16 0.05
C ALA A 133 -6.65 3.24 1.10
N ILE A 134 -6.09 4.38 0.71
CA ILE A 134 -5.88 5.51 1.61
C ILE A 134 -7.22 6.07 2.07
N ALA A 135 -8.16 6.32 1.16
CA ALA A 135 -9.48 6.83 1.52
C ALA A 135 -10.24 5.86 2.44
N GLY A 136 -10.18 4.56 2.18
CA GLY A 136 -10.73 3.51 3.03
C GLY A 136 -10.11 3.51 4.42
N ALA A 137 -8.78 3.51 4.52
CA ALA A 137 -8.09 3.56 5.80
C ALA A 137 -8.43 4.84 6.61
N GLN A 138 -8.55 5.97 5.93
CA GLN A 138 -8.98 7.24 6.53
C GLN A 138 -10.42 7.16 7.07
N ALA A 139 -11.35 6.62 6.28
CA ALA A 139 -12.74 6.41 6.70
C ALA A 139 -12.85 5.41 7.86
N MET A 140 -12.03 4.35 7.89
CA MET A 140 -11.95 3.42 9.01
C MET A 140 -11.49 4.10 10.31
N LEU A 141 -10.56 5.05 10.24
CA LEU A 141 -10.12 5.82 11.41
C LEU A 141 -11.24 6.75 11.92
N GLU A 142 -11.99 7.39 11.01
CA GLU A 142 -13.17 8.18 11.38
C GLU A 142 -14.29 7.31 11.99
N ALA A 143 -14.47 6.09 11.48
CA ALA A 143 -15.39 5.11 12.05
C ALA A 143 -14.96 4.66 13.45
N LEU A 144 -13.66 4.43 13.64
CA LEU A 144 -13.09 4.13 14.95
C LEU A 144 -13.32 5.26 15.96
N ASP A 145 -13.24 6.52 15.53
CA ASP A 145 -13.54 7.66 16.41
C ASP A 145 -15.01 7.64 16.89
N ARG A 146 -15.95 7.32 15.99
CA ARG A 146 -17.37 7.13 16.36
C ARG A 146 -17.55 5.96 17.32
N PHE A 147 -16.89 4.84 17.04
CA PHE A 147 -16.89 3.66 17.91
C PHE A 147 -16.38 4.00 19.31
N ASN A 148 -15.27 4.73 19.39
CA ASN A 148 -14.67 5.16 20.65
C ASN A 148 -15.53 6.17 21.41
N ALA A 149 -16.24 7.06 20.71
CA ALA A 149 -17.20 7.96 21.35
C ALA A 149 -18.36 7.18 22.01
N ALA A 150 -18.86 6.11 21.37
CA ALA A 150 -19.87 5.24 21.96
C ALA A 150 -19.31 4.47 23.17
N ARG A 151 -18.08 3.94 23.08
CA ARG A 151 -17.39 3.27 24.19
C ARG A 151 -17.18 4.20 25.39
N ALA A 152 -16.76 5.43 25.15
CA ALA A 152 -16.57 6.42 26.21
C ALA A 152 -17.86 6.72 26.98
N ARG A 153 -19.01 6.80 26.29
CA ARG A 153 -20.33 6.94 26.93
C ARG A 153 -20.71 5.74 27.80
N ALA A 154 -20.17 4.56 27.47
CA ALA A 154 -20.33 3.34 28.26
C ALA A 154 -19.24 3.17 29.35
N GLY A 155 -18.37 4.16 29.56
CA GLY A 155 -17.28 4.09 30.54
C GLY A 155 -16.14 3.13 30.15
N LEU A 156 -16.05 2.76 28.87
CA LEU A 156 -15.03 1.85 28.35
C LEU A 156 -13.86 2.61 27.74
N SER A 157 -12.65 2.05 27.87
CA SER A 157 -11.44 2.60 27.25
C SER A 157 -11.53 2.62 25.71
N PRO A 158 -10.94 3.64 25.06
CA PRO A 158 -10.88 3.71 23.61
C PRO A 158 -9.97 2.62 23.03
N VAL A 159 -10.34 2.15 21.84
CA VAL A 159 -9.54 1.26 21.00
C VAL A 159 -8.64 2.10 20.12
N ARG A 160 -7.40 1.65 19.92
CA ARG A 160 -6.47 2.24 18.96
C ARG A 160 -6.03 1.17 17.98
N ILE A 161 -5.77 1.56 16.75
CA ILE A 161 -5.33 0.66 15.69
C ILE A 161 -4.03 1.14 15.06
N GLY A 162 -3.30 0.22 14.44
CA GLY A 162 -2.28 0.51 13.45
C GLY A 162 -2.77 0.11 12.07
N ILE A 163 -2.43 0.87 11.03
CA ILE A 163 -2.72 0.53 9.64
C ILE A 163 -1.44 0.69 8.82
N GLY A 164 -1.11 -0.33 8.04
CA GLY A 164 -0.02 -0.33 7.06
C GLY A 164 -0.54 -0.59 5.65
N LEU A 165 -0.20 0.29 4.70
CA LEU A 165 -0.54 0.13 3.28
C LEU A 165 0.69 -0.03 2.41
N ASN A 166 0.69 -1.04 1.55
CA ASN A 166 1.70 -1.19 0.52
C ASN A 166 1.08 -1.55 -0.83
N THR A 167 1.57 -0.90 -1.89
CA THR A 167 1.18 -1.21 -3.27
C THR A 167 2.24 -2.08 -3.94
N GLY A 168 1.81 -3.13 -4.62
CA GLY A 168 2.72 -3.99 -5.37
C GLY A 168 2.00 -5.06 -6.15
N THR A 169 2.75 -5.77 -6.99
CA THR A 169 2.24 -6.91 -7.74
C THR A 169 2.09 -8.11 -6.81
N ALA A 170 0.96 -8.82 -6.92
CA ALA A 170 0.65 -10.00 -6.15
C ALA A 170 -0.08 -11.04 -6.99
N ILE A 171 0.12 -12.31 -6.65
CA ILE A 171 -0.66 -13.41 -7.19
C ILE A 171 -1.83 -13.64 -6.25
N VAL A 172 -3.04 -13.44 -6.75
CA VAL A 172 -4.30 -13.72 -6.05
C VAL A 172 -4.82 -15.04 -6.59
N GLY A 173 -5.14 -16.01 -5.74
CA GLY A 173 -5.56 -17.32 -6.22
C GLY A 173 -5.93 -18.30 -5.13
N THR A 174 -6.16 -19.54 -5.55
CA THR A 174 -6.55 -20.63 -4.67
C THR A 174 -5.38 -21.59 -4.43
N VAL A 175 -5.19 -21.96 -3.16
CA VAL A 175 -4.17 -22.94 -2.73
C VAL A 175 -4.79 -23.98 -1.80
N GLY A 176 -4.18 -25.15 -1.69
CA GLY A 176 -4.67 -26.21 -0.82
C GLY A 176 -4.52 -27.60 -1.42
N GLY A 177 -5.34 -28.53 -0.94
CA GLY A 177 -5.38 -29.92 -1.40
C GLY A 177 -6.79 -30.35 -1.80
N SER A 178 -6.95 -31.60 -2.22
CA SER A 178 -8.21 -32.14 -2.77
C SER A 178 -9.44 -32.01 -1.86
N GLY A 179 -9.24 -31.95 -0.54
CA GLY A 179 -10.34 -31.83 0.44
C GLY A 179 -10.53 -30.43 1.05
N ARG A 180 -9.63 -29.48 0.81
CA ARG A 180 -9.72 -28.12 1.35
C ARG A 180 -8.91 -27.15 0.48
N MET A 181 -9.59 -26.11 0.02
CA MET A 181 -9.03 -25.00 -0.74
C MET A 181 -9.22 -23.70 0.04
N GLU A 182 -8.25 -22.80 -0.05
CA GLU A 182 -8.29 -21.47 0.56
C GLU A 182 -7.90 -20.42 -0.48
N THR A 183 -8.57 -19.27 -0.42
CA THR A 183 -8.16 -18.09 -1.17
C THR A 183 -6.93 -17.47 -0.50
N THR A 184 -5.98 -17.01 -1.32
CA THR A 184 -4.75 -16.44 -0.81
C THR A 184 -4.19 -15.38 -1.73
N VAL A 185 -3.32 -14.56 -1.15
CA VAL A 185 -2.51 -13.58 -1.86
C VAL A 185 -1.06 -13.86 -1.55
N LEU A 186 -0.26 -14.11 -2.58
CA LEU A 186 1.16 -14.40 -2.46
C LEU A 186 1.96 -13.23 -3.05
N SER A 187 2.68 -12.51 -2.19
CA SER A 187 3.62 -11.46 -2.61
C SER A 187 4.53 -10.99 -1.48
N ASP A 188 5.73 -10.53 -1.85
CA ASP A 188 6.56 -9.68 -0.98
C ASP A 188 5.81 -8.42 -0.54
N ALA A 189 4.86 -7.93 -1.35
CA ALA A 189 4.09 -6.73 -1.06
C ALA A 189 3.19 -6.90 0.18
N VAL A 190 2.68 -8.11 0.43
CA VAL A 190 1.86 -8.45 1.61
C VAL A 190 2.70 -8.31 2.88
N ASN A 191 3.92 -8.85 2.87
CA ASN A 191 4.84 -8.78 4.00
C ASN A 191 5.23 -7.35 4.36
N LEU A 192 5.42 -6.47 3.37
CA LEU A 192 5.71 -5.06 3.62
C LEU A 192 4.51 -4.34 4.25
N ALA A 193 3.29 -4.57 3.79
CA ALA A 193 2.10 -3.97 4.40
C ALA A 193 1.95 -4.35 5.89
N ALA A 194 2.09 -5.64 6.22
CA ALA A 194 2.06 -6.11 7.60
C ALA A 194 3.18 -5.48 8.46
N ARG A 195 4.37 -5.31 7.89
CA ARG A 195 5.49 -4.67 8.58
C ARG A 195 5.25 -3.18 8.84
N LEU A 196 4.59 -2.48 7.93
CA LEU A 196 4.22 -1.08 8.10
C LEU A 196 3.17 -0.93 9.20
N GLU A 197 2.21 -1.84 9.29
CA GLU A 197 1.27 -1.90 10.41
C GLU A 197 2.04 -2.01 11.74
N GLU A 198 2.93 -3.01 11.86
CA GLU A 198 3.73 -3.23 13.08
C GLU A 198 4.56 -1.99 13.44
N LEU A 199 5.15 -1.34 12.42
CA LEU A 199 5.96 -0.14 12.57
C LEU A 199 5.15 1.07 13.05
N SER A 200 3.86 1.14 12.71
CA SER A 200 2.95 2.22 13.12
C SER A 200 2.92 2.37 14.64
N LYS A 201 3.07 1.26 15.39
CA LYS A 201 3.17 1.24 16.84
C LYS A 201 4.43 1.94 17.35
N ARG A 202 5.57 1.76 16.66
CA ARG A 202 6.86 2.36 17.06
C ARG A 202 6.84 3.88 16.95
N TYR A 203 6.18 4.42 15.92
CA TYR A 203 6.03 5.87 15.75
C TYR A 203 4.75 6.42 16.37
N GLY A 204 3.88 5.57 16.92
CA GLY A 204 2.61 5.94 17.52
C GLY A 204 1.57 6.50 16.56
N VAL A 205 1.76 6.41 15.25
CA VAL A 205 0.88 7.00 14.23
C VAL A 205 -0.10 5.97 13.66
N PRO A 206 -1.35 6.33 13.31
CA PRO A 206 -2.38 5.34 12.97
C PRO A 206 -2.23 4.76 11.56
N LEU A 207 -1.62 5.47 10.62
CA LEU A 207 -1.57 5.08 9.21
C LEU A 207 -0.20 5.33 8.59
N LEU A 208 0.45 4.24 8.17
CA LEU A 208 1.69 4.24 7.42
C LEU A 208 1.49 3.72 6.00
N ILE A 209 2.17 4.33 5.04
CA ILE A 209 2.18 3.89 3.65
C ILE A 209 3.61 3.73 3.15
N SER A 210 3.82 2.76 2.27
CA SER A 210 5.09 2.61 1.57
C SER A 210 5.29 3.68 0.51
N GLU A 211 6.54 3.87 0.12
CA GLU A 211 6.89 4.64 -1.06
C GLU A 211 6.16 4.17 -2.34
N ALA A 212 6.04 2.86 -2.55
CA ALA A 212 5.33 2.33 -3.71
C ALA A 212 3.86 2.77 -3.73
N THR A 213 3.22 2.89 -2.56
CA THR A 213 1.86 3.44 -2.45
C THR A 213 1.82 4.94 -2.80
N VAL A 214 2.84 5.71 -2.42
CA VAL A 214 2.95 7.12 -2.81
C VAL A 214 3.05 7.27 -4.32
N TYR A 215 3.94 6.52 -4.99
CA TYR A 215 4.09 6.59 -6.44
C TYR A 215 2.87 6.07 -7.21
N ALA A 216 2.15 5.09 -6.65
CA ALA A 216 0.94 4.55 -7.25
C ALA A 216 -0.23 5.53 -7.31
N LEU A 217 -0.20 6.64 -6.54
CA LEU A 217 -1.20 7.70 -6.63
C LEU A 217 -1.17 8.41 -8.00
N GLY A 218 -0.04 8.36 -8.72
CA GLY A 218 0.13 9.01 -10.01
C GLY A 218 0.16 10.54 -9.95
N GLN A 219 0.06 11.11 -8.75
CA GLN A 219 0.18 12.52 -8.44
C GLN A 219 0.89 12.70 -7.09
N LEU A 220 1.53 13.85 -6.88
CA LEU A 220 2.11 14.18 -5.58
C LEU A 220 1.07 14.02 -4.45
N PRO A 221 1.45 13.38 -3.33
CA PRO A 221 0.53 13.22 -2.22
C PRO A 221 0.17 14.58 -1.62
N GLY A 222 -1.04 14.68 -1.06
CA GLY A 222 -1.56 15.90 -0.46
C GLY A 222 -0.72 16.43 0.74
N PRO A 223 -1.07 17.60 1.30
CA PRO A 223 -0.30 18.21 2.39
C PRO A 223 -0.24 17.34 3.66
N THR A 224 -1.16 16.39 3.79
CA THR A 224 -1.32 15.49 4.95
C THR A 224 -0.51 14.20 4.86
N VAL A 225 0.48 14.15 3.95
CA VAL A 225 1.46 13.08 3.86
C VAL A 225 2.86 13.66 4.05
N ARG A 226 3.69 12.98 4.83
CA ARG A 226 5.08 13.35 5.05
C ARG A 226 6.00 12.14 5.11
N PHE A 227 7.24 12.34 4.72
CA PHE A 227 8.28 11.33 4.93
C PHE A 227 8.46 11.08 6.43
N LEU A 228 8.49 9.80 6.83
CA LEU A 228 8.57 9.42 8.23
C LEU A 228 9.93 8.80 8.59
N ASP A 229 10.32 7.73 7.89
CA ASP A 229 11.61 7.06 8.12
C ASP A 229 11.99 6.17 6.94
N ARG A 230 13.22 5.64 6.95
CA ARG A 230 13.65 4.50 6.16
C ARG A 230 13.63 3.26 7.04
N ILE A 231 13.21 2.12 6.48
CA ILE A 231 13.28 0.82 7.16
C ILE A 231 14.01 -0.20 6.30
N ARG A 232 14.80 -1.08 6.93
CA ARG A 232 15.37 -2.25 6.26
C ARG A 232 14.43 -3.43 6.43
N VAL A 233 13.91 -3.91 5.32
CA VAL A 233 13.04 -5.08 5.28
C VAL A 233 13.92 -6.31 5.21
N LYS A 234 13.66 -7.30 6.07
CA LYS A 234 14.40 -8.57 6.07
C LYS A 234 14.23 -9.23 4.69
N GLY A 235 15.34 -9.59 4.04
CA GLY A 235 15.34 -10.16 2.70
C GLY A 235 15.37 -9.13 1.56
N LYS A 236 15.29 -7.82 1.84
CA LYS A 236 15.57 -6.77 0.87
C LYS A 236 16.93 -6.13 1.16
N THR A 237 17.69 -5.92 0.10
CA THR A 237 19.03 -5.35 0.12
C THR A 237 18.99 -3.81 0.21
N GLN A 238 17.88 -3.19 -0.19
CA GLN A 238 17.65 -1.75 -0.16
C GLN A 238 16.69 -1.36 0.98
N PRO A 239 16.99 -0.27 1.72
CA PRO A 239 16.02 0.32 2.63
C PRO A 239 14.78 0.81 1.86
N GLN A 240 13.64 0.80 2.52
CA GLN A 240 12.37 1.26 1.98
C GLN A 240 11.94 2.54 2.71
N SER A 241 11.56 3.54 1.94
CA SER A 241 11.02 4.79 2.46
C SER A 241 9.57 4.60 2.93
N VAL A 242 9.27 5.15 4.10
CA VAL A 242 7.97 5.05 4.78
C VAL A 242 7.42 6.44 5.00
N TYR A 243 6.12 6.57 4.77
CA TYR A 243 5.40 7.83 4.88
C TYR A 243 4.26 7.70 5.88
N GLU A 244 4.03 8.76 6.63
CA GLU A 244 2.86 8.91 7.49
C GLU A 244 1.76 9.62 6.72
N VAL A 245 0.52 9.13 6.85
CA VAL A 245 -0.68 9.86 6.43
C VAL A 245 -1.39 10.36 7.68
N PHE A 246 -1.29 11.67 7.95
CA PHE A 246 -1.82 12.31 9.16
C PHE A 246 -3.10 13.12 8.91
N GLY A 247 -3.76 12.90 7.77
CA GLY A 247 -4.98 13.63 7.38
C GLY A 247 -6.18 13.36 8.30
N CYS A 248 -6.18 12.23 9.00
CA CYS A 248 -7.20 11.81 9.95
C CYS A 248 -6.82 12.10 11.41
N ASP A 249 -5.69 12.76 11.65
CA ASP A 249 -5.38 13.20 13.00
C ASP A 249 -6.42 14.23 13.47
N ALA A 250 -6.57 14.34 14.80
CA ALA A 250 -7.41 15.35 15.41
C ALA A 250 -7.07 16.74 14.82
N PRO A 251 -8.06 17.62 14.56
CA PRO A 251 -7.86 18.84 13.77
C PRO A 251 -6.69 19.71 14.23
N LYS A 252 -6.47 19.81 15.56
CA LYS A 252 -5.36 20.55 16.16
C LYS A 252 -4.00 19.92 15.84
N LEU A 253 -3.88 18.60 15.99
CA LEU A 253 -2.63 17.87 15.70
C LEU A 253 -2.34 17.89 14.20
N ARG A 254 -3.36 17.68 13.36
CA ARG A 254 -3.23 17.76 11.90
C ARG A 254 -2.68 19.12 11.44
N ALA A 255 -3.28 20.21 11.91
CA ALA A 255 -2.83 21.55 11.56
C ALA A 255 -1.40 21.83 12.05
N ALA A 256 -1.06 21.37 13.26
CA ALA A 256 0.29 21.51 13.81
C ALA A 256 1.32 20.71 12.99
N LYS A 257 1.03 19.45 12.65
CA LYS A 257 1.87 18.61 11.78
C LYS A 257 2.02 19.20 10.38
N GLU A 258 0.97 19.78 9.82
CA GLU A 258 1.04 20.45 8.52
C GLU A 258 1.97 21.66 8.56
N ALA A 259 1.89 22.47 9.62
CA ALA A 259 2.75 23.63 9.82
C ALA A 259 4.23 23.24 10.06
N THR A 260 4.48 22.16 10.81
CA THR A 260 5.83 21.70 11.14
C THR A 260 6.42 20.73 10.11
N ARG A 261 5.64 20.27 9.12
CA ARG A 261 6.02 19.19 8.19
C ARG A 261 7.40 19.36 7.57
N ALA A 262 7.64 20.52 6.94
CA ALA A 262 8.91 20.76 6.25
C ALA A 262 10.10 20.72 7.23
N ARG A 263 9.91 21.26 8.44
CA ARG A 263 10.91 21.26 9.51
C ARG A 263 11.18 19.86 10.02
N PHE A 264 10.13 19.04 10.18
CA PHE A 264 10.25 17.65 10.60
C PHE A 264 11.03 16.83 9.56
N GLU A 265 10.65 16.91 8.28
CA GLU A 265 11.33 16.19 7.20
C GLU A 265 12.81 16.61 7.09
N GLU A 266 13.11 17.90 7.26
CA GLU A 266 14.47 18.41 7.34
C GLU A 266 15.24 17.85 8.54
N ALA A 267 14.63 17.81 9.72
CA ALA A 267 15.28 17.25 10.90
C ALA A 267 15.58 15.76 10.76
N VAL A 268 14.66 15.01 10.15
CA VAL A 268 14.84 13.59 9.85
C VAL A 268 15.98 13.39 8.84
N ALA A 269 16.10 14.25 7.83
CA ALA A 269 17.23 14.24 6.91
C ALA A 269 18.56 14.41 7.65
N TRP A 270 18.67 15.43 8.51
CA TRP A 270 19.86 15.68 9.32
C TRP A 270 20.20 14.51 10.24
N TYR A 271 19.18 13.87 10.83
CA TYR A 271 19.38 12.67 11.66
C TYR A 271 20.01 11.52 10.86
N HIS A 272 19.51 11.24 9.66
CA HIS A 272 20.04 10.18 8.81
C HIS A 272 21.43 10.49 8.25
N LEU A 273 21.77 11.77 8.10
CA LEU A 273 23.12 12.25 7.77
C LEU A 273 24.07 12.26 8.97
N ARG A 274 23.61 11.83 10.16
CA ARG A 274 24.35 11.86 11.45
C ARG A 274 24.74 13.26 11.93
N GLU A 275 24.11 14.29 11.38
CA GLU A 275 24.25 15.69 11.80
C GLU A 275 23.29 15.99 12.97
N ILE A 276 23.48 15.29 14.08
CA ILE A 276 22.53 15.29 15.21
C ILE A 276 22.36 16.67 15.85
N ASP A 277 23.43 17.46 15.92
CA ASP A 277 23.39 18.82 16.46
C ASP A 277 22.51 19.76 15.62
N ARG A 278 22.28 19.42 14.35
CA ARG A 278 21.37 20.12 13.45
C ARG A 278 19.95 19.58 13.52
N ALA A 279 19.79 18.26 13.62
CA ALA A 279 18.49 17.61 13.72
C ALA A 279 17.73 18.00 15.00
N ARG A 280 18.43 17.98 16.15
CA ARG A 280 17.84 18.19 17.48
C ARG A 280 17.05 19.50 17.63
N PRO A 281 17.60 20.70 17.33
CA PRO A 281 16.86 21.96 17.52
C PRO A 281 15.62 22.05 16.63
N LEU A 282 15.64 21.44 15.44
CA LEU A 282 14.47 21.39 14.56
C LEU A 282 13.37 20.49 15.14
N LEU A 283 13.72 19.35 15.72
CA LEU A 283 12.78 18.45 16.41
C LEU A 283 12.19 19.10 17.66
N GLU A 284 13.00 19.81 18.45
CA GLU A 284 12.54 20.57 19.61
C GLU A 284 11.53 21.66 19.20
N ALA A 285 11.81 22.39 18.12
CA ALA A 285 10.88 23.36 17.55
C ALA A 285 9.60 22.71 17.00
N CYS A 286 9.69 21.52 16.41
CA CYS A 286 8.50 20.76 16.00
C CYS A 286 7.63 20.41 17.21
N LEU A 287 8.22 19.92 18.31
CA LEU A 287 7.48 19.55 19.52
C LEU A 287 6.96 20.76 20.32
N ALA A 288 7.58 21.93 20.18
CA ALA A 288 7.06 23.16 20.76
C ALA A 288 5.73 23.57 20.11
N GLU A 289 5.58 23.38 18.80
CA GLU A 289 4.36 23.68 18.04
C GLU A 289 3.36 22.51 18.00
N ALA A 290 3.87 21.27 17.98
CA ALA A 290 3.12 20.03 17.91
C ALA A 290 3.56 19.05 19.03
N PRO A 291 3.17 19.30 20.30
CA PRO A 291 3.63 18.48 21.44
C PRO A 291 3.24 17.00 21.36
N ASP A 292 2.12 16.70 20.68
CA ASP A 292 1.59 15.35 20.51
C ASP A 292 2.11 14.68 19.22
N ASP A 293 3.11 15.26 18.55
CA ASP A 293 3.76 14.68 17.37
C ASP A 293 4.75 13.57 17.78
N GLU A 294 4.23 12.35 17.88
CA GLU A 294 5.00 11.19 18.33
C GLU A 294 6.24 10.88 17.48
N PRO A 295 6.18 10.92 16.14
CA PRO A 295 7.39 10.85 15.31
C PRO A 295 8.50 11.83 15.70
N ALA A 296 8.17 13.10 15.96
CA ALA A 296 9.16 14.10 16.35
C ALA A 296 9.80 13.76 17.71
N ARG A 297 8.99 13.24 18.64
CA ARG A 297 9.47 12.76 19.95
C ARG A 297 10.42 11.57 19.82
N VAL A 298 10.06 10.57 19.01
CA VAL A 298 10.91 9.40 18.74
C VAL A 298 12.26 9.82 18.18
N TYR A 299 12.30 10.72 17.21
CA TYR A 299 13.58 11.21 16.66
C TYR A 299 14.39 12.03 17.66
N LEU A 300 13.73 12.84 18.51
CA LEU A 300 14.43 13.60 19.54
C LEU A 300 15.08 12.68 20.58
N GLU A 301 14.38 11.63 20.99
CA GLU A 301 14.93 10.59 21.86
C GLU A 301 16.11 9.87 21.22
N ARG A 302 16.03 9.53 19.93
CA ARG A 302 17.15 8.97 19.17
C ARG A 302 18.36 9.90 19.11
N CYS A 303 18.14 11.21 18.92
CA CYS A 303 19.21 12.21 18.95
C CYS A 303 19.91 12.22 20.32
N ARG A 304 19.12 12.20 21.41
CA ARG A 304 19.64 12.16 22.79
C ARG A 304 20.42 10.88 23.07
N ALA A 305 19.89 9.73 22.65
CA ALA A 305 20.59 8.45 22.79
C ALA A 305 21.94 8.47 22.07
N TYR A 306 21.97 8.92 20.81
CA TYR A 306 23.21 9.05 20.03
C TYR A 306 24.26 9.93 20.72
N GLN A 307 23.84 11.04 21.36
CA GLN A 307 24.77 11.91 22.09
C GLN A 307 25.34 11.25 23.36
N ILE A 308 24.64 10.29 23.96
CA ILE A 308 25.07 9.61 25.18
C ILE A 308 26.02 8.45 24.88
N ASP A 309 25.67 7.58 23.94
CA ASP A 309 26.38 6.31 23.70
C ASP A 309 26.91 6.15 22.27
N GLY A 310 26.70 7.13 21.39
CA GLY A 310 27.12 7.11 19.98
C GLY A 310 26.29 6.18 19.09
N ARG A 311 25.22 5.56 19.63
CA ARG A 311 24.42 4.59 18.88
C ARG A 311 23.46 5.29 17.92
N HIS A 312 23.69 5.11 16.62
CA HIS A 312 22.78 5.56 15.56
C HIS A 312 21.71 4.50 15.30
N GLU A 313 20.45 4.85 15.51
CA GLU A 313 19.31 4.01 15.13
C GLU A 313 18.79 4.40 13.75
N GLY A 314 19.55 4.02 12.73
CA GLY A 314 19.18 4.11 11.32
C GLY A 314 19.22 2.74 10.65
N THR A 315 18.37 2.51 9.64
CA THR A 315 18.27 1.19 9.00
C THR A 315 19.02 1.05 7.68
N GLY A 316 19.72 2.08 7.23
CA GLY A 316 20.51 2.01 6.00
C GLY A 316 21.19 3.35 5.80
N GLU A 317 22.51 3.34 5.94
CA GLU A 317 23.35 4.52 5.72
C GLU A 317 23.03 5.09 4.34
N LEU A 318 22.81 6.41 4.28
CA LEU A 318 22.79 7.16 3.04
C LEU A 318 24.24 7.18 2.53
N SER A 319 24.70 6.12 1.87
CA SER A 319 25.92 6.23 1.08
C SER A 319 25.51 7.07 -0.12
N GLY A 320 26.03 8.30 -0.24
CA GLY A 320 25.71 9.20 -1.35
C GLY A 320 26.04 8.67 -2.76
N THR A 321 26.47 7.41 -2.86
CA THR A 321 26.59 6.62 -4.07
C THR A 321 25.97 5.23 -3.88
N VAL A 322 25.33 4.72 -4.91
CA VAL A 322 24.81 3.35 -4.97
C VAL A 322 25.55 2.56 -6.03
N ALA A 323 26.14 1.44 -5.62
CA ALA A 323 26.79 0.51 -6.52
C ALA A 323 25.74 -0.30 -7.31
N TRP A 324 26.06 -0.62 -8.56
CA TRP A 324 25.29 -1.59 -9.33
C TRP A 324 25.27 -2.95 -8.60
N ARG A 325 24.13 -3.62 -8.65
CA ARG A 325 23.93 -4.95 -8.07
C ARG A 325 23.22 -5.83 -9.09
N ASP A 326 23.48 -7.12 -9.05
CA ASP A 326 22.88 -8.10 -9.98
C ASP A 326 21.35 -8.08 -9.97
N GLU A 327 20.74 -7.62 -8.87
CA GLU A 327 19.29 -7.44 -8.79
C GLU A 327 18.76 -6.36 -9.74
N PHE A 328 19.55 -5.36 -10.15
CA PHE A 328 19.06 -4.37 -11.14
C PHE A 328 19.12 -4.88 -12.57
N THR A 329 19.87 -5.97 -12.82
CA THR A 329 19.97 -6.58 -14.14
C THR A 329 18.66 -7.27 -14.47
N LEU A 330 17.99 -6.75 -15.51
CA LEU A 330 16.74 -7.30 -16.01
C LEU A 330 16.97 -8.42 -17.01
N GLY A 331 18.10 -8.43 -17.71
CA GLY A 331 18.37 -9.35 -18.81
C GLY A 331 17.70 -8.90 -20.11
N TYR A 332 17.60 -7.58 -20.31
CA TYR A 332 17.15 -6.95 -21.55
C TYR A 332 18.08 -5.77 -21.82
N GLU A 333 19.05 -5.97 -22.71
CA GLU A 333 20.23 -5.11 -22.86
C GLU A 333 19.91 -3.62 -23.06
N PRO A 334 18.89 -3.23 -23.87
CA PRO A 334 18.58 -1.82 -24.03
C PRO A 334 18.10 -1.13 -22.76
N ILE A 335 17.38 -1.83 -21.89
CA ILE A 335 16.92 -1.29 -20.59
C ILE A 335 18.07 -1.32 -19.58
N ASP A 336 18.81 -2.42 -19.51
CA ASP A 336 19.95 -2.55 -18.59
C ASP A 336 21.01 -1.46 -18.86
N ALA A 337 21.32 -1.17 -20.12
CA ALA A 337 22.22 -0.09 -20.50
C ALA A 337 21.71 1.29 -20.03
N GLN A 338 20.40 1.54 -20.19
CA GLN A 338 19.78 2.79 -19.72
C GLN A 338 19.79 2.89 -18.19
N HIS A 339 19.55 1.81 -17.48
CA HIS A 339 19.65 1.77 -16.01
C HIS A 339 21.06 2.07 -15.51
N HIS A 340 22.09 1.57 -16.19
CA HIS A 340 23.48 1.90 -15.88
C HIS A 340 23.78 3.40 -16.05
N GLU A 341 23.33 4.01 -17.15
CA GLU A 341 23.50 5.45 -17.39
C GLU A 341 22.78 6.29 -16.32
N LEU A 342 21.57 5.88 -15.94
CA LEU A 342 20.76 6.55 -14.92
C LEU A 342 21.43 6.50 -13.55
N LEU A 343 21.87 5.32 -13.11
CA LEU A 343 22.55 5.15 -11.83
C LEU A 343 23.86 5.95 -11.79
N ALA A 344 24.60 5.99 -12.90
CA ALA A 344 25.79 6.82 -13.02
C ALA A 344 25.48 8.31 -12.89
N ALA A 345 24.35 8.78 -13.41
CA ALA A 345 23.91 10.16 -13.25
C ALA A 345 23.53 10.50 -11.79
N PHE A 346 22.77 9.63 -11.11
CA PHE A 346 22.45 9.80 -9.69
C PHE A 346 23.70 9.85 -8.82
N ASN A 347 24.68 8.99 -9.10
CA ASN A 347 25.95 8.95 -8.38
C ASN A 347 26.84 10.18 -8.61
N ARG A 348 26.59 10.98 -9.66
CA ARG A 348 27.26 12.29 -9.86
C ARG A 348 26.51 13.43 -9.16
N LEU A 349 25.19 13.30 -9.01
CA LEU A 349 24.33 14.36 -8.47
C LEU A 349 24.63 14.67 -7.01
N ALA A 350 24.74 13.65 -6.16
CA ALA A 350 24.99 13.84 -4.74
C ALA A 350 26.36 14.51 -4.45
N PRO A 351 27.49 14.04 -5.02
CA PRO A 351 28.77 14.75 -4.89
C PRO A 351 28.74 16.17 -5.45
N GLY A 352 28.08 16.40 -6.59
CA GLY A 352 27.96 17.74 -7.19
C GLY A 352 27.21 18.72 -6.29
N LEU A 353 26.13 18.27 -5.66
CA LEU A 353 25.42 19.06 -4.64
C LEU A 353 26.34 19.39 -3.46
N VAL A 354 27.04 18.40 -2.89
CA VAL A 354 27.97 18.64 -1.76
C VAL A 354 29.09 19.63 -2.13
N ALA A 355 29.61 19.55 -3.35
CA ALA A 355 30.67 20.42 -3.84
C ALA A 355 30.20 21.83 -4.24
N GLY A 356 28.88 22.09 -4.25
CA GLY A 356 28.32 23.34 -4.77
C GLY A 356 28.49 23.51 -6.29
N ASP A 357 28.69 22.40 -7.02
CA ASP A 357 28.87 22.39 -8.47
C ASP A 357 27.54 22.59 -9.20
N THR A 358 27.11 23.86 -9.27
CA THR A 358 25.83 24.23 -9.87
C THR A 358 25.72 23.86 -11.36
N ASP A 359 26.82 23.93 -12.12
CA ASP A 359 26.83 23.60 -13.54
C ASP A 359 26.72 22.07 -13.73
N GLY A 360 27.50 21.28 -12.99
CA GLY A 360 27.40 19.82 -13.03
C GLY A 360 26.05 19.29 -12.59
N VAL A 361 25.43 19.89 -11.55
CA VAL A 361 24.06 19.55 -11.13
C VAL A 361 23.05 19.86 -12.24
N ARG A 362 23.18 21.01 -12.91
CA ARG A 362 22.31 21.38 -14.05
C ARG A 362 22.47 20.42 -15.23
N GLU A 363 23.70 20.01 -15.54
CA GLU A 363 23.96 19.01 -16.57
C GLU A 363 23.31 17.66 -16.26
N VAL A 364 23.37 17.20 -15.01
CA VAL A 364 22.72 15.97 -14.57
C VAL A 364 21.20 16.10 -14.70
N PHE A 365 20.60 17.21 -14.28
CA PHE A 365 19.15 17.43 -14.46
C PHE A 365 18.73 17.44 -15.93
N ALA A 366 19.47 18.14 -16.79
CA ALA A 366 19.21 18.12 -18.22
C ALA A 366 19.35 16.70 -18.83
N PHE A 367 20.28 15.89 -18.31
CA PHE A 367 20.37 14.47 -18.68
C PHE A 367 19.14 13.69 -18.22
N LEU A 368 18.70 13.86 -16.97
CA LEU A 368 17.53 13.16 -16.41
C LEU A 368 16.24 13.50 -17.17
N GLU A 369 16.05 14.76 -17.56
CA GLU A 369 14.92 15.18 -18.41
C GLU A 369 14.89 14.40 -19.74
N ARG A 370 16.03 14.34 -20.45
CA ARG A 370 16.14 13.57 -21.70
C ARG A 370 16.01 12.07 -21.48
N TYR A 371 16.50 11.58 -20.35
CA TYR A 371 16.45 10.18 -19.98
C TYR A 371 15.01 9.72 -19.80
N VAL A 372 14.24 10.45 -18.99
CA VAL A 372 12.81 10.20 -18.73
C VAL A 372 12.06 10.04 -20.06
N ASP A 373 12.20 11.01 -20.97
CA ASP A 373 11.49 10.98 -22.26
C ASP A 373 11.87 9.76 -23.11
N LYS A 374 13.17 9.43 -23.15
CA LYS A 374 13.69 8.33 -23.98
C LYS A 374 13.38 6.95 -23.40
N HIS A 375 13.66 6.77 -22.11
CA HIS A 375 13.57 5.50 -21.40
C HIS A 375 12.11 5.11 -21.17
N PHE A 376 11.30 5.98 -20.54
CA PHE A 376 9.88 5.70 -20.34
C PHE A 376 9.17 5.53 -21.68
N GLY A 377 9.49 6.37 -22.66
CA GLY A 377 8.95 6.22 -24.01
C GLY A 377 9.32 4.87 -24.66
N LEU A 378 10.51 4.31 -24.40
CA LEU A 378 10.89 2.97 -24.88
C LEU A 378 10.05 1.89 -24.20
N GLU A 379 9.96 1.91 -22.88
CA GLU A 379 9.19 0.94 -22.11
C GLU A 379 7.71 0.99 -22.49
N GLU A 380 7.11 2.18 -22.58
CA GLU A 380 5.71 2.35 -22.99
C GLU A 380 5.43 1.80 -24.38
N ARG A 381 6.35 2.00 -25.34
CA ARG A 381 6.24 1.41 -26.68
C ARG A 381 6.34 -0.12 -26.64
N LEU A 382 7.24 -0.66 -25.83
CA LEU A 382 7.36 -2.12 -25.64
C LEU A 382 6.10 -2.70 -25.01
N MET A 383 5.60 -2.07 -23.95
CA MET A 383 4.36 -2.45 -23.26
C MET A 383 3.17 -2.47 -24.21
N ALA A 384 2.99 -1.39 -24.99
CA ALA A 384 1.91 -1.28 -25.97
C ALA A 384 2.01 -2.33 -27.07
N ARG A 385 3.21 -2.50 -27.64
CA ARG A 385 3.47 -3.46 -28.74
C ARG A 385 3.22 -4.91 -28.31
N HIS A 386 3.51 -5.23 -27.05
CA HIS A 386 3.51 -6.59 -26.54
C HIS A 386 2.38 -6.90 -25.55
N ALA A 387 1.33 -6.06 -25.55
CA ALA A 387 0.13 -6.22 -24.72
C ALA A 387 0.46 -6.52 -23.25
N TYR A 388 1.37 -5.73 -22.67
CA TYR A 388 1.78 -5.90 -21.29
C TYR A 388 0.58 -5.64 -20.35
N PRO A 389 0.21 -6.61 -19.50
CA PRO A 389 -1.06 -6.55 -18.76
C PRO A 389 -1.14 -5.44 -17.70
N LEU A 390 0.00 -4.93 -17.22
CA LEU A 390 0.08 -3.91 -16.17
C LEU A 390 0.55 -2.54 -16.71
N MET A 391 0.32 -2.27 -17.99
CA MET A 391 0.81 -1.05 -18.65
C MET A 391 0.27 0.23 -18.00
N ALA A 392 -1.03 0.26 -17.67
CA ALA A 392 -1.64 1.45 -17.11
C ALA A 392 -1.01 1.82 -15.75
N GLU A 393 -0.70 0.82 -14.92
CA GLU A 393 -0.04 0.97 -13.63
C GLU A 393 1.41 1.42 -13.77
N HIS A 394 2.14 0.88 -14.75
CA HIS A 394 3.54 1.22 -15.02
C HIS A 394 3.66 2.69 -15.48
N VAL A 395 2.80 3.11 -16.42
CA VAL A 395 2.74 4.52 -16.90
C VAL A 395 2.40 5.50 -15.76
N ARG A 396 1.57 5.09 -14.78
CA ARG A 396 1.28 5.93 -13.61
C ARG A 396 2.52 6.15 -12.74
N GLU A 397 3.37 5.13 -12.56
CA GLU A 397 4.64 5.29 -11.84
C GLU A 397 5.59 6.23 -12.59
N HIS A 398 5.69 6.12 -13.91
CA HIS A 398 6.49 7.03 -14.74
C HIS A 398 6.03 8.48 -14.57
N ARG A 399 4.73 8.76 -14.67
CA ARG A 399 4.18 10.11 -14.43
C ARG A 399 4.50 10.62 -13.04
N SER A 400 4.31 9.77 -12.02
CA SER A 400 4.62 10.15 -10.64
C SER A 400 6.10 10.49 -10.47
N PHE A 401 7.01 9.74 -11.08
CA PHE A 401 8.44 10.05 -11.05
C PHE A 401 8.72 11.44 -11.62
N VAL A 402 8.17 11.75 -12.80
CA VAL A 402 8.35 13.06 -13.45
C VAL A 402 7.93 14.21 -12.54
N GLU A 403 6.78 14.08 -11.87
CA GLU A 403 6.31 15.12 -10.95
C GLU A 403 7.22 15.31 -9.73
N HIS A 404 7.71 14.21 -9.14
CA HIS A 404 8.64 14.25 -8.01
C HIS A 404 10.00 14.82 -8.42
N PHE A 405 10.50 14.43 -9.59
CA PHE A 405 11.72 14.96 -10.19
C PHE A 405 11.63 16.47 -10.41
N GLU A 406 10.54 16.95 -11.01
CA GLU A 406 10.30 18.39 -11.23
C GLU A 406 10.20 19.17 -9.91
N ARG A 407 9.62 18.57 -8.86
CA ARG A 407 9.59 19.18 -7.53
C ARG A 407 10.99 19.30 -6.93
N LEU A 408 11.79 18.24 -7.00
CA LEU A 408 13.17 18.23 -6.53
C LEU A 408 14.00 19.27 -7.28
N ARG A 409 13.87 19.34 -8.60
CA ARG A 409 14.54 20.33 -9.45
C ARG A 409 14.24 21.76 -8.99
N ARG A 410 12.97 22.10 -8.81
CA ARG A 410 12.56 23.43 -8.28
C ARG A 410 13.12 23.72 -6.88
N GLN A 411 13.22 22.70 -6.01
CA GLN A 411 13.79 22.88 -4.68
C GLN A 411 15.29 23.21 -4.75
N VAL A 412 16.04 22.48 -5.58
CA VAL A 412 17.47 22.71 -5.82
C VAL A 412 17.70 24.09 -6.45
N GLU A 413 16.96 24.43 -7.51
CA GLU A 413 17.06 25.72 -8.21
C GLU A 413 16.68 26.92 -7.32
N SER A 414 15.78 26.74 -6.36
CA SER A 414 15.37 27.83 -5.46
C SER A 414 16.45 28.27 -4.47
N GLY A 415 17.49 27.45 -4.25
CA GLY A 415 18.56 27.75 -3.29
C GLY A 415 18.11 27.87 -1.83
N ARG A 416 16.85 27.51 -1.51
CA ARG A 416 16.25 27.68 -0.17
C ARG A 416 16.70 26.63 0.85
N HIS A 417 17.31 25.54 0.39
CA HIS A 417 17.74 24.45 1.24
C HIS A 417 19.22 24.17 1.05
N GLU A 418 19.87 23.72 2.12
CA GLU A 418 21.28 23.38 2.09
C GLU A 418 21.56 22.07 1.35
N HIS A 419 22.77 21.96 0.79
CA HIS A 419 23.19 20.85 -0.04
C HIS A 419 22.98 19.46 0.58
N PRO A 420 23.27 19.19 1.86
CA PRO A 420 23.09 17.84 2.40
C PRO A 420 21.61 17.43 2.49
N PHE A 421 20.69 18.37 2.79
CA PHE A 421 19.25 18.10 2.72
C PHE A 421 18.83 17.78 1.28
N LEU A 422 19.36 18.50 0.29
CA LEU A 422 19.09 18.21 -1.12
C LEU A 422 19.63 16.83 -1.54
N VAL A 423 20.80 16.43 -1.02
CA VAL A 423 21.37 15.08 -1.24
C VAL A 423 20.46 13.99 -0.64
N PHE A 424 19.90 14.24 0.54
CA PHE A 424 18.92 13.33 1.14
C PHE A 424 17.68 13.16 0.26
N LEU A 425 17.14 14.26 -0.28
CA LEU A 425 15.99 14.20 -1.19
C LEU A 425 16.32 13.47 -2.50
N VAL A 426 17.52 13.66 -3.05
CA VAL A 426 18.02 12.90 -4.20
C VAL A 426 18.04 11.40 -3.89
N GLN A 427 18.58 11.02 -2.73
CA GLN A 427 18.65 9.62 -2.35
C GLN A 427 17.26 8.99 -2.24
N ILE A 428 16.31 9.68 -1.60
CA ILE A 428 14.96 9.14 -1.42
C ILE A 428 14.20 9.12 -2.74
N PHE A 429 14.13 10.23 -3.47
CA PHE A 429 13.22 10.30 -4.62
C PHE A 429 13.76 9.72 -5.91
N LEU A 430 15.08 9.69 -6.10
CA LEU A 430 15.67 9.19 -7.34
C LEU A 430 16.19 7.76 -7.18
N ILE A 431 16.99 7.53 -6.15
CA ILE A 431 17.66 6.24 -5.97
C ILE A 431 16.68 5.18 -5.47
N ASP A 432 15.85 5.48 -4.46
CA ASP A 432 14.89 4.49 -3.97
C ASP A 432 13.79 4.21 -5.01
N TRP A 433 13.34 5.24 -5.74
CA TRP A 433 12.44 5.05 -6.87
C TRP A 433 13.04 4.09 -7.90
N PHE A 434 14.28 4.33 -8.34
CA PHE A 434 14.97 3.46 -9.29
C PHE A 434 15.08 2.03 -8.76
N ALA A 435 15.49 1.87 -7.50
CA ALA A 435 15.59 0.57 -6.87
C ALA A 435 14.26 -0.20 -6.92
N ASN A 436 13.17 0.46 -6.55
CA ASN A 436 11.85 -0.13 -6.47
C ASN A 436 11.27 -0.40 -7.87
N HIS A 437 11.41 0.54 -8.80
CA HIS A 437 10.92 0.43 -10.16
C HIS A 437 11.66 -0.68 -10.92
N SER A 438 13.00 -0.65 -10.92
CA SER A 438 13.80 -1.65 -11.63
C SER A 438 13.66 -3.05 -11.05
N THR A 439 13.65 -3.20 -9.72
CA THR A 439 13.53 -4.55 -9.11
C THR A 439 12.10 -5.10 -9.08
N GLY A 440 11.09 -4.24 -9.22
CA GLY A 440 9.68 -4.59 -9.21
C GLY A 440 9.06 -4.51 -10.61
N THR A 441 8.73 -3.30 -11.02
CA THR A 441 7.95 -2.99 -12.21
C THR A 441 8.69 -3.38 -13.52
N ASP A 442 9.93 -2.94 -13.71
CA ASP A 442 10.67 -3.23 -14.95
C ASP A 442 11.09 -4.69 -15.03
N ARG A 443 11.45 -5.29 -13.89
CA ARG A 443 11.69 -6.73 -13.83
C ARG A 443 10.47 -7.54 -14.23
N HIS A 444 9.27 -7.11 -13.85
CA HIS A 444 8.04 -7.76 -14.28
C HIS A 444 7.82 -7.59 -15.78
N LEU A 445 8.03 -6.38 -16.33
CA LEU A 445 8.02 -6.15 -17.79
C LEU A 445 9.02 -7.06 -18.51
N ALA A 446 10.27 -7.12 -18.06
CA ALA A 446 11.32 -7.94 -18.66
C ALA A 446 10.99 -9.45 -18.61
N ARG A 447 10.38 -9.93 -17.51
CA ARG A 447 9.87 -11.32 -17.42
C ARG A 447 8.76 -11.57 -18.42
N HIS A 448 7.83 -10.63 -18.59
CA HIS A 448 6.77 -10.72 -19.60
C HIS A 448 7.36 -10.79 -21.02
N LEU A 449 8.29 -9.90 -21.36
CA LEU A 449 8.97 -9.87 -22.66
C LEU A 449 9.70 -11.20 -22.95
N ARG A 450 10.46 -11.73 -21.98
CA ARG A 450 11.10 -13.04 -22.11
C ARG A 450 10.11 -14.17 -22.34
N ARG A 451 8.99 -14.18 -21.60
CA ARG A 451 7.95 -15.22 -21.72
C ARG A 451 7.37 -15.27 -23.13
N ILE A 452 7.28 -14.14 -23.81
CA ILE A 452 6.76 -14.04 -25.18
C ILE A 452 7.86 -14.10 -26.25
N GLY A 453 9.12 -14.39 -25.87
CA GLY A 453 10.24 -14.55 -26.79
C GLY A 453 10.82 -13.25 -27.34
N VAL A 454 10.59 -12.11 -26.68
CA VAL A 454 11.20 -10.82 -27.02
C VAL A 454 12.47 -10.67 -26.17
N GLY A 455 13.62 -10.73 -26.84
CA GLY A 455 14.96 -10.62 -26.25
C GLY A 455 15.68 -9.36 -26.67
#